data_AF-A0A914Z3T0-F1
#
_entry.id   AF-A0A914Z3T0-F1
#
_cell.length_a   1.000
_cell.length_b   1.000
_cell.length_c   1.000
_cell.angle_alpha   90.00
_cell.angle_beta   90.00
_cell.angle_gamma   90.00
#
_symmetry.space_group_name_H-M   'P 1'
#
loop_
_entity.id
_entity.type
_entity.pdbx_description
1 polymer ?
#
loop_
_entity_poly.entity_id
_entity_poly.type
_entity_poly.pdbx_seq_one_letter_code
_entity_poly.pdbx_strand_id
1 'polypeptide(L)'
;MKDVEKLVDTLDDPHQQLYHQFMDESDKTQQTKRDAIHKTVDGMSVDAQGQFAKISAILTNPTLPEEERWNRILTIYGKLEPSLRNEFEEKFKPLV
;
A
#
# COMPACT_ATOMS: atom_id res chain seq x y z
N MET A 1 -13.82 -0.70 -9.13
CA MET A 1 -13.98 0.76 -8.96
C MET A 1 -14.89 1.40 -9.99
N LYS A 2 -14.84 1.01 -11.27
CA LYS A 2 -15.72 1.56 -12.34
C LYS A 2 -17.22 1.51 -12.04
N ASP A 3 -17.68 0.59 -11.20
CA ASP A 3 -19.11 0.46 -10.88
C ASP A 3 -19.57 1.46 -9.80
N VAL A 4 -18.66 1.94 -8.95
CA VAL A 4 -18.95 2.97 -7.94
C VAL A 4 -18.98 4.35 -8.58
N GLU A 5 -18.03 4.65 -9.47
CA GLU A 5 -18.02 5.91 -10.25
C GLU A 5 -19.31 6.06 -11.06
N LYS A 6 -19.73 5.00 -11.76
CA LYS A 6 -21.00 4.99 -12.50
C LYS A 6 -22.23 5.18 -11.62
N LEU A 7 -22.18 4.73 -10.36
CA LEU A 7 -23.26 4.94 -9.40
C LEU A 7 -23.28 6.40 -8.92
N VAL A 8 -22.10 6.98 -8.69
CA VAL A 8 -21.94 8.39 -8.30
C VAL A 8 -22.50 9.32 -9.38
N ASP A 9 -22.30 9.00 -10.66
CA ASP A 9 -22.87 9.77 -11.78
C ASP A 9 -24.41 9.85 -11.76
N THR A 10 -25.09 8.96 -11.01
CA THR A 10 -26.56 8.98 -10.85
C THR A 10 -27.05 9.84 -9.67
N LEU A 11 -26.13 10.32 -8.83
CA LEU A 11 -26.44 11.17 -7.68
C LEU A 11 -26.59 12.64 -8.10
N ASP A 12 -27.12 13.47 -7.23
CA ASP A 12 -27.15 14.92 -7.37
C ASP A 12 -25.77 15.56 -7.15
N ASP A 13 -25.56 16.75 -7.73
CA ASP A 13 -24.29 17.46 -7.76
C ASP A 13 -23.58 17.57 -6.39
N PRO A 14 -24.25 17.84 -5.26
CA PRO A 14 -23.59 17.90 -3.95
C PRO A 14 -22.95 16.56 -3.53
N HIS A 15 -23.61 15.44 -3.81
CA HIS A 15 -23.11 14.11 -3.45
C HIS A 15 -22.00 13.66 -4.40
N GLN A 16 -22.06 14.05 -5.68
CA GLN A 16 -20.95 13.86 -6.61
C GLN A 16 -19.70 14.63 -6.15
N GLN A 17 -19.86 15.91 -5.78
CA GLN A 17 -18.77 16.73 -5.25
C GLN A 17 -18.17 16.14 -3.98
N LEU A 18 -19.01 15.67 -3.05
CA LEU A 18 -18.56 15.03 -1.82
C LEU A 18 -17.74 13.75 -2.11
N TYR A 19 -18.17 12.94 -3.08
CA TYR A 19 -17.42 11.76 -3.51
C TYR A 19 -16.04 12.13 -4.07
N HIS A 20 -15.98 13.13 -4.96
CA HIS A 20 -14.70 13.57 -5.52
C HIS A 20 -13.75 14.14 -4.46
N GLN A 21 -14.28 14.92 -3.50
CA GLN A 21 -13.49 15.40 -2.37
C GLN A 21 -12.94 14.25 -1.52
N PHE A 22 -13.78 13.25 -1.22
CA PHE A 22 -13.34 12.06 -0.50
C PHE A 22 -12.25 11.29 -1.25
N MET A 23 -12.41 11.11 -2.56
CA MET A 23 -11.41 10.44 -3.40
C MET A 23 -10.07 11.20 -3.39
N ASP A 24 -10.09 12.51 -3.55
CA ASP A 24 -8.89 13.36 -3.49
C ASP A 24 -8.19 13.29 -2.12
N GLU A 25 -8.95 13.35 -1.02
CA GLU A 25 -8.42 13.23 0.34
C GLU A 25 -7.86 11.83 0.62
N SER A 26 -8.54 10.80 0.13
CA SER A 26 -8.10 9.41 0.22
C SER A 26 -6.79 9.23 -0.53
N ASP A 27 -6.68 9.73 -1.77
CA ASP A 27 -5.47 9.64 -2.57
C ASP A 27 -4.29 10.39 -1.94
N LYS A 28 -4.52 11.60 -1.41
CA LYS A 28 -3.50 12.35 -0.65
C LYS A 28 -3.04 11.60 0.60
N THR A 29 -3.97 10.99 1.32
CA THR A 29 -3.66 10.19 2.51
C THR A 29 -2.84 8.95 2.15
N GLN A 30 -3.24 8.24 1.10
CA GLN A 30 -2.50 7.08 0.59
C GLN A 30 -1.11 7.48 0.09
N GLN A 31 -1.00 8.62 -0.57
CA GLN A 31 0.29 9.14 -1.02
C GLN A 31 1.22 9.48 0.15
N THR A 32 0.71 10.17 1.16
CA THR A 32 1.48 10.52 2.37
C THR A 32 1.99 9.26 3.08
N LYS A 33 1.16 8.22 3.17
CA LYS A 33 1.56 6.91 3.72
C LYS A 33 2.64 6.26 2.87
N ARG A 34 2.52 6.27 1.54
CA ARG A 34 3.54 5.76 0.63
C ARG A 34 4.87 6.50 0.79
N ASP A 35 4.85 7.83 0.87
CA ASP A 35 6.06 8.64 1.03
C ASP A 35 6.75 8.37 2.38
N ALA A 36 5.98 8.23 3.46
CA ALA A 36 6.51 7.86 4.77
C ALA A 36 7.16 6.46 4.75
N ILE A 37 6.51 5.50 4.10
CA ILE A 37 7.05 4.15 3.91
C ILE A 37 8.34 4.18 3.07
N HIS A 38 8.37 4.91 1.95
CA HIS A 38 9.56 5.06 1.12
C HIS A 38 10.73 5.65 1.90
N LYS A 39 10.51 6.73 2.66
CA LYS A 39 11.53 7.33 3.52
C LYS A 39 12.07 6.37 4.58
N THR A 40 11.20 5.54 5.16
CA THR A 40 11.61 4.51 6.11
C THR A 40 12.50 3.46 5.45
N VAL A 41 12.13 3.01 4.24
CA VAL A 41 12.87 2.01 3.46
C VAL A 41 14.24 2.52 3.00
N ASP A 42 14.37 3.80 2.65
CA ASP A 42 15.65 4.42 2.29
C ASP A 42 16.68 4.34 3.44
N GLY A 43 16.21 4.28 4.69
CA GLY A 43 17.04 4.13 5.88
C GLY A 43 17.30 2.68 6.32
N MET A 44 16.92 1.68 5.51
CA MET A 44 17.13 0.26 5.76
C MET A 44 18.33 -0.30 4.99
N SER A 45 18.74 -1.52 5.32
CA SER A 45 19.74 -2.28 4.58
C SER A 45 19.35 -2.48 3.11
N VAL A 46 20.35 -2.65 2.24
CA VAL A 46 20.13 -2.91 0.80
C VAL A 46 19.28 -4.16 0.58
N ASP A 47 19.48 -5.18 1.41
CA ASP A 47 18.67 -6.40 1.39
C ASP A 47 17.22 -6.13 1.75
N ALA A 48 16.97 -5.30 2.78
CA ALA A 48 15.61 -4.91 3.17
C ALA A 48 14.92 -4.09 2.08
N GLN A 49 15.63 -3.13 1.47
CA GLN A 49 15.12 -2.38 0.32
C GLN A 49 14.73 -3.31 -0.84
N GLY A 50 15.56 -4.30 -1.14
CA GLY A 50 15.28 -5.29 -2.18
C GLY A 50 14.06 -6.17 -1.89
N GLN A 51 13.85 -6.57 -0.64
CA GLN A 51 12.66 -7.32 -0.24
C GLN A 51 11.40 -6.43 -0.23
N PHE A 52 11.52 -5.18 0.20
CA PHE A 52 10.42 -4.22 0.15
C PHE A 52 9.97 -3.94 -1.29
N ALA A 53 10.92 -3.78 -2.23
CA ALA A 53 10.60 -3.60 -3.65
C ALA A 53 9.80 -4.79 -4.21
N LYS A 54 10.14 -6.03 -3.83
CA LYS A 54 9.39 -7.23 -4.23
C LYS A 54 7.98 -7.24 -3.65
N ILE A 55 7.83 -6.91 -2.37
CA ILE A 55 6.53 -6.83 -1.68
C ILE A 55 5.66 -5.75 -2.34
N SER A 56 6.22 -4.56 -2.59
CA SER A 56 5.53 -3.45 -3.23
C SER A 56 5.06 -3.78 -4.65
N ALA A 57 5.91 -4.44 -5.44
CA ALA A 57 5.55 -4.89 -6.79
C ALA A 57 4.40 -5.91 -6.77
N ILE A 58 4.31 -6.77 -5.75
CA ILE A 58 3.20 -7.71 -5.60
C ILE A 58 1.92 -6.99 -5.18
N LEU A 59 1.99 -6.11 -4.16
CA LEU A 59 0.85 -5.33 -3.65
C LEU A 59 0.18 -4.50 -4.75
N THR A 60 0.99 -3.85 -5.58
CA THR A 60 0.55 -2.93 -6.64
C THR A 60 0.19 -3.64 -7.94
N ASN A 61 0.39 -4.96 -8.04
CA ASN A 61 0.08 -5.69 -9.26
C ASN A 61 -1.45 -5.78 -9.49
N PRO A 62 -2.00 -5.11 -10.52
CA PRO A 62 -3.43 -5.10 -10.78
C PRO A 62 -3.95 -6.42 -11.35
N THR A 63 -3.06 -7.32 -11.83
CA THR A 63 -3.45 -8.59 -12.43
C THR A 63 -3.60 -9.72 -11.41
N LEU A 64 -3.12 -9.53 -10.18
CA LEU A 64 -3.21 -10.53 -9.12
C LEU A 64 -4.46 -10.29 -8.26
N PRO A 65 -5.26 -11.34 -7.99
CA PRO A 65 -6.29 -11.30 -6.96
C PRO A 65 -5.70 -10.89 -5.61
N GLU A 66 -6.49 -10.18 -4.80
CA GLU A 66 -6.04 -9.71 -3.49
C GLU A 66 -5.55 -10.85 -2.59
N GLU A 67 -6.29 -11.95 -2.53
CA GLU A 67 -5.90 -13.15 -1.76
C GLU A 67 -4.54 -13.71 -2.21
N GLU A 68 -4.30 -13.75 -3.51
CA GLU A 68 -3.05 -14.24 -4.07
C GLU A 68 -1.88 -13.30 -3.77
N ARG A 69 -2.11 -11.97 -3.82
CA ARG A 69 -1.11 -10.98 -3.39
C ARG A 69 -0.71 -11.20 -1.94
N TRP A 70 -1.68 -11.36 -1.04
CA TRP A 70 -1.43 -11.60 0.37
C TRP A 70 -0.67 -12.90 0.62
N ASN A 71 -1.06 -14.01 -0.03
CA ASN A 71 -0.36 -15.29 0.10
C ASN A 71 1.12 -15.20 -0.34
N ARG A 72 1.39 -14.48 -1.44
CA ARG A 72 2.77 -14.27 -1.93
C ARG A 72 3.58 -13.40 -0.96
N ILE A 73 2.98 -12.37 -0.37
CA ILE A 73 3.63 -11.49 0.61
C ILE A 73 3.95 -12.25 1.89
N LEU A 74 3.01 -13.03 2.43
CA LEU A 74 3.22 -13.86 3.61
C LEU A 74 4.34 -14.89 3.38
N THR A 75 4.44 -15.44 2.16
CA THR A 75 5.52 -16.36 1.78
C THR A 75 6.87 -15.66 1.78
N ILE A 76 6.96 -14.43 1.26
CA ILE A 76 8.19 -13.64 1.30
C ILE A 76 8.56 -13.33 2.75
N TYR A 77 7.61 -12.80 3.53
CA TYR A 77 7.82 -12.46 4.93
C TYR A 77 8.26 -13.67 5.76
N GLY A 78 7.64 -14.83 5.52
CA GLY A 78 7.96 -16.11 6.16
C GLY A 78 9.38 -16.60 5.88
N LYS A 79 9.97 -16.22 4.74
CA LYS A 79 11.33 -16.57 4.32
C LYS A 79 12.37 -15.49 4.61
N LEU A 80 11.98 -14.35 5.17
CA LEU A 80 12.94 -13.32 5.60
C LEU A 80 13.79 -13.87 6.74
N GLU A 81 15.09 -13.58 6.68
CA GLU A 81 16.01 -13.81 7.79
C GLU A 81 15.52 -13.09 9.05
N PRO A 82 15.68 -13.66 10.25
CA PRO A 82 15.20 -13.04 11.49
C PRO A 82 15.73 -11.62 11.71
N SER A 83 16.99 -11.37 11.35
CA SER A 83 17.61 -10.04 11.42
C SER A 83 16.89 -9.02 10.55
N LEU A 84 16.50 -9.43 9.34
CA LEU A 84 15.79 -8.58 8.38
C LEU A 84 14.35 -8.34 8.84
N ARG A 85 13.69 -9.37 9.37
CA ARG A 85 12.35 -9.24 9.95
C ARG A 85 12.34 -8.27 11.13
N ASN A 86 13.32 -8.35 12.01
CA ASN A 86 13.47 -7.41 13.13
C ASN A 86 13.71 -5.98 12.63
N GLU A 87 14.52 -5.80 11.57
CA GLU A 87 14.73 -4.49 10.95
C GLU A 87 13.41 -3.91 10.41
N PHE A 88 12.58 -4.72 9.74
CA PHE A 88 11.23 -4.32 9.33
C PHE A 88 10.36 -3.95 10.53
N GLU A 89 10.29 -4.80 11.55
CA GLU A 89 9.45 -4.55 12.73
C GLU A 89 9.86 -3.26 13.46
N GLU A 90 11.15 -3.00 13.66
CA GLU A 90 11.62 -1.77 14.31
C GLU A 90 11.35 -0.50 13.48
N LYS A 91 11.60 -0.55 12.18
CA LYS A 91 11.48 0.60 11.28
C LYS A 91 10.03 0.96 10.98
N PHE A 92 9.14 -0.03 10.94
CA PHE A 92 7.71 0.16 10.64
C PHE A 92 6.82 0.30 11.89
N LYS A 93 7.29 -0.06 13.09
CA LYS A 93 6.56 0.16 14.36
C LYS A 93 5.97 1.58 14.54
N PRO A 94 6.63 2.68 14.13
CA PRO A 94 6.07 4.03 14.27
C PRO A 94 4.98 4.39 13.24
N LEU A 95 4.76 3.53 12.24
CA LEU A 95 3.84 3.76 11.12
C LEU A 95 2.49 3.02 11.27
N VAL A 96 2.34 2.20 12.33
CA VAL A 96 1.15 1.39 12.64
C VAL A 96 0.36 1.98 13.79
#